data_AF-A0A815LGT6-F1
#
_entry.id   AF-A0A815LGT6-F1
#
_cell.length_a   1.000
_cell.length_b   1.000
_cell.length_c   1.000
_cell.angle_alpha   90.00
_cell.angle_beta   90.00
_cell.angle_gamma   90.00
#
_symmetry.space_group_name_H-M   'P 1'
#
loop_
_entity.id
_entity.type
_entity.pdbx_description
1 polymer ?
#
loop_
_entity_poly.entity_id
_entity_poly.type
_entity_poly.pdbx_seq_one_letter_code
_entity_poly.pdbx_strand_id
1 'polypeptide(L)'
;MEIAGYKSLPSHFGQLTESIFDSYSIYTLIIPSDIIDKYLPNKLRAFASHTLKNLAKCYFFYSKPIIYASRSQVSGYTEPLSYSTSLGDLVEDLFSKNNPKLRYNFLVSDNCLIFSRIPRIRHVTYHLLCKHITLSNRSTDVRFAGEFWRDEFNNFQLNNNSGTYRPSDTLIEQAIKLFNHCMPKLKFQGISFQISALPSTRRRVIIKIKRKRPIIT
;
A
#
# COMPACT_ATOMS: atom_id res chain seq x y z
N MET A 1 17.73 -10.79 5.82
CA MET A 1 17.80 -9.31 5.84
C MET A 1 17.02 -8.86 7.05
N GLU A 2 17.69 -8.25 8.02
CA GLU A 2 17.01 -7.58 9.13
C GLU A 2 16.39 -6.30 8.57
N ILE A 3 15.10 -6.12 8.79
CA ILE A 3 14.37 -4.95 8.33
C ILE A 3 13.96 -4.18 9.57
N ALA A 4 14.49 -2.97 9.72
CA ALA A 4 14.00 -2.04 10.71
C ALA A 4 12.57 -1.65 10.32
N GLY A 5 11.64 -1.82 11.25
CA GLY A 5 10.25 -1.45 11.04
C GLY A 5 9.75 -0.59 12.18
N TYR A 6 8.81 0.29 11.87
CA TYR A 6 8.23 1.20 12.85
C TYR A 6 6.73 1.26 12.71
N LYS A 7 6.04 1.24 13.83
CA LYS A 7 4.61 1.55 13.93
C LYS A 7 4.45 3.00 14.38
N SER A 8 3.70 3.78 13.62
CA SER A 8 3.40 5.16 13.98
C SER A 8 2.13 5.23 14.83
N LEU A 9 2.17 6.04 15.89
CA LEU A 9 1.04 6.35 16.77
C LEU A 9 0.44 7.73 16.44
N PRO A 10 -0.85 7.99 16.72
CA PRO A 10 -1.42 9.33 16.50
C PRO A 10 -0.79 10.38 17.45
N SER A 11 -0.55 11.62 16.97
CA SER A 11 -0.20 12.75 17.87
C SER A 11 -1.34 13.08 18.81
N HIS A 12 -1.09 13.96 19.78
CA HIS A 12 -2.16 14.72 20.45
C HIS A 12 -3.17 15.36 19.48
N PHE A 13 -2.71 15.97 18.38
CA PHE A 13 -3.61 16.52 17.36
C PHE A 13 -4.37 15.41 16.61
N GLY A 14 -3.73 14.28 16.34
CA GLY A 14 -4.34 13.10 15.74
C GLY A 14 -5.42 12.50 16.65
N GLN A 15 -5.17 12.41 17.95
CA GLN A 15 -6.15 11.98 18.97
C GLN A 15 -7.34 12.95 19.03
N LEU A 16 -7.08 14.26 19.02
CA LEU A 16 -8.15 15.28 19.05
C LEU A 16 -9.05 15.21 17.80
N THR A 17 -8.48 14.84 16.66
CA THR A 17 -9.17 14.80 15.38
C THR A 17 -9.59 13.39 14.95
N GLU A 18 -9.40 12.40 15.84
CA GLU A 18 -9.67 10.98 15.59
C GLU A 18 -11.14 10.73 15.21
N SER A 19 -12.08 11.40 15.87
CA SER A 19 -13.52 11.28 15.58
C SER A 19 -13.91 11.70 14.16
N ILE A 20 -13.08 12.51 13.50
CA ILE A 20 -13.31 13.03 12.15
C ILE A 20 -12.54 12.18 11.12
N PHE A 21 -11.33 11.74 11.45
CA PHE A 21 -10.39 11.16 10.48
C PHE A 21 -10.03 9.69 10.71
N ASP A 22 -10.56 9.06 11.77
CA ASP A 22 -10.14 7.77 12.32
C ASP A 22 -8.65 7.74 12.73
N SER A 23 -8.32 6.89 13.72
CA SER A 23 -6.93 6.52 13.98
C SER A 23 -6.55 5.33 13.09
N TYR A 24 -5.37 5.41 12.49
CA TYR A 24 -4.84 4.31 11.69
C TYR A 24 -3.34 4.18 11.90
N SER A 25 -2.91 2.98 12.28
CA SER A 25 -1.49 2.66 12.39
C SER A 25 -0.88 2.60 10.99
N ILE A 26 0.26 3.28 10.85
CA ILE A 26 1.13 3.16 9.68
C ILE A 26 2.37 2.40 10.07
N TYR A 27 2.68 1.43 9.24
CA TYR A 27 3.87 0.63 9.33
C TYR A 27 4.83 1.10 8.25
N THR A 28 6.05 1.38 8.65
CA THR A 28 7.15 1.68 7.73
C THR A 28 8.20 0.60 7.89
N LEU A 29 8.66 0.06 6.77
CA LEU A 29 9.65 -1.01 6.72
C LEU A 29 10.81 -0.55 5.85
N ILE A 30 12.01 -0.52 6.40
CA ILE A 30 13.19 -0.09 5.66
C ILE A 30 13.61 -1.20 4.68
N ILE A 31 13.71 -0.84 3.41
CA ILE A 31 14.20 -1.72 2.35
C ILE A 31 15.37 -0.99 1.68
N PRO A 32 16.55 -1.60 1.57
CA PRO A 32 17.68 -1.00 0.87
C PRO A 32 17.31 -0.47 -0.52
N SER A 33 17.76 0.74 -0.84
CA SER A 33 17.40 1.42 -2.08
C SER A 33 17.88 0.69 -3.33
N ASP A 34 19.02 0.00 -3.27
CA ASP A 34 19.55 -0.84 -4.35
C ASP A 34 18.60 -2.01 -4.67
N ILE A 35 17.97 -2.60 -3.66
CA ILE A 35 16.95 -3.64 -3.86
C ILE A 35 15.71 -3.04 -4.50
N ILE A 36 15.24 -1.88 -4.03
CA ILE A 36 14.08 -1.20 -4.63
C ILE A 36 14.36 -0.84 -6.08
N ASP A 37 15.49 -0.20 -6.38
CA ASP A 37 15.84 0.25 -7.73
C ASP A 37 16.00 -0.92 -8.71
N LYS A 38 16.46 -2.08 -8.24
CA LYS A 38 16.52 -3.30 -9.04
C LYS A 38 15.15 -3.74 -9.58
N TYR A 39 14.08 -3.57 -8.81
CA TYR A 39 12.73 -4.02 -9.20
C TYR A 39 11.84 -2.87 -9.68
N LEU A 40 11.96 -1.69 -9.10
CA LEU A 40 11.10 -0.53 -9.34
C LEU A 40 11.96 0.75 -9.50
N PRO A 41 12.74 0.86 -10.59
CA PRO A 41 13.72 1.94 -10.80
C PRO A 41 13.10 3.31 -11.10
N ASN A 42 11.80 3.36 -11.41
CA ASN A 42 11.15 4.57 -11.87
C ASN A 42 10.17 5.10 -10.83
N LYS A 43 10.26 6.41 -10.59
CA LYS A 43 9.29 7.15 -9.80
C LYS A 43 7.98 7.35 -10.56
N LEU A 44 6.87 7.14 -9.87
CA LEU A 44 5.52 7.40 -10.34
C LEU A 44 5.14 8.87 -10.13
N ARG A 45 4.39 9.40 -11.09
CA ARG A 45 3.79 10.72 -11.00
C ARG A 45 2.40 10.62 -10.40
N ALA A 46 2.17 11.33 -9.29
CA ALA A 46 0.82 11.48 -8.73
C ALA A 46 -0.09 12.19 -9.75
N PHE A 47 -1.31 11.67 -9.90
CA PHE A 47 -2.33 12.21 -10.80
C PHE A 47 -1.84 12.37 -12.24
N ALA A 48 -1.17 11.33 -12.79
CA ALA A 48 -0.46 11.39 -14.07
C ALA A 48 -1.26 11.94 -15.27
N SER A 49 -2.60 11.81 -15.28
CA SER A 49 -3.44 12.43 -16.30
C SER A 49 -3.59 13.94 -16.07
N HIS A 50 -3.33 14.74 -17.09
CA HIS A 50 -3.36 16.21 -17.06
C HIS A 50 -4.76 16.86 -17.09
N THR A 51 -5.78 16.21 -16.54
CA THR A 51 -7.13 16.81 -16.49
C THR A 51 -7.21 17.90 -15.42
N LEU A 52 -8.00 18.95 -15.65
CA LEU A 52 -8.21 20.05 -14.67
C LEU A 52 -8.60 19.52 -13.29
N LYS A 53 -9.51 18.53 -13.24
CA LYS A 53 -9.93 17.85 -12.00
C LYS A 53 -8.74 17.25 -11.25
N ASN A 54 -7.80 16.63 -11.96
CA ASN A 54 -6.65 15.96 -11.36
C ASN A 54 -5.55 16.94 -10.97
N LEU A 55 -5.39 18.04 -11.71
CA LEU A 55 -4.54 19.16 -11.29
C LEU A 55 -5.07 19.80 -10.00
N ALA A 56 -6.37 20.12 -9.93
CA ALA A 56 -6.99 20.68 -8.73
C ALA A 56 -6.83 19.76 -7.51
N LYS A 57 -7.03 18.45 -7.70
CA LYS A 57 -6.75 17.45 -6.66
C LYS A 57 -5.29 17.45 -6.23
N CYS A 58 -4.36 17.51 -7.19
CA CYS A 58 -2.93 17.56 -6.88
C CYS A 58 -2.60 18.78 -6.00
N TYR A 59 -3.03 19.97 -6.42
CA TYR A 59 -2.81 21.20 -5.64
C TYR A 59 -3.44 21.14 -4.25
N PHE A 60 -4.67 20.65 -4.14
CA PHE A 60 -5.35 20.55 -2.85
C PHE A 60 -4.66 19.55 -1.92
N PHE A 61 -4.48 18.30 -2.36
CA PHE A 61 -3.99 17.21 -1.51
C PHE A 61 -2.50 17.30 -1.18
N TYR A 62 -1.71 17.94 -2.04
CA TYR A 62 -0.29 18.20 -1.81
C TYR A 62 -0.02 19.65 -1.37
N SER A 63 -1.06 20.38 -0.94
CA SER A 63 -0.88 21.68 -0.29
C SER A 63 -0.21 21.51 1.08
N LYS A 64 0.60 22.49 1.51
CA LYS A 64 1.27 22.46 2.81
C LYS A 64 0.32 22.19 4.00
N PRO A 65 -0.89 22.81 4.07
CA PRO A 65 -1.81 22.56 5.18
C PRO A 65 -2.30 21.11 5.23
N ILE A 66 -2.67 20.52 4.07
CA ILE A 66 -3.14 19.13 4.02
C ILE A 66 -2.00 18.16 4.31
N ILE A 67 -0.79 18.42 3.81
CA ILE A 67 0.40 17.65 4.17
C ILE A 67 0.62 17.69 5.68
N TYR A 68 0.63 18.89 6.27
CA TYR A 68 0.82 19.08 7.71
C TYR A 68 -0.25 18.34 8.52
N ALA A 69 -1.53 18.47 8.17
CA ALA A 69 -2.64 17.78 8.83
C ALA A 69 -2.53 16.25 8.70
N SER A 70 -2.21 15.73 7.50
CA SER A 70 -2.04 14.29 7.28
C SER A 70 -0.85 13.70 8.03
N ARG A 71 0.22 14.49 8.21
CA ARG A 71 1.39 14.13 9.00
C ARG A 71 1.12 14.26 10.49
N SER A 72 0.33 15.23 10.93
CA SER A 72 0.00 15.38 12.35
C SER A 72 -0.98 14.32 12.85
N GLN A 73 -1.85 13.78 11.98
CA GLN A 73 -2.71 12.63 12.32
C GLN A 73 -1.92 11.39 12.78
N VAL A 74 -0.63 11.33 12.45
CA VAL A 74 0.21 10.16 12.70
C VAL A 74 1.60 10.65 13.06
N SER A 75 1.96 10.70 14.35
CA SER A 75 3.13 11.45 14.80
C SER A 75 4.10 10.73 15.72
N GLY A 76 5.33 11.25 15.68
CA GLY A 76 6.14 11.61 16.86
C GLY A 76 6.89 10.46 17.50
N TYR A 77 6.17 9.39 17.84
CA TYR A 77 6.72 8.18 18.40
C TYR A 77 6.59 7.04 17.39
N THR A 78 7.75 6.51 17.03
CA THR A 78 7.88 5.26 16.29
C THR A 78 8.19 4.16 17.28
N GLU A 79 7.27 3.21 17.44
CA GLU A 79 7.59 1.98 18.15
C GLU A 79 8.40 1.10 17.21
N PRO A 80 9.67 0.76 17.54
CA PRO A 80 10.41 -0.21 16.76
C PRO A 80 9.67 -1.54 16.81
N LEU A 81 9.49 -2.15 15.65
CA LEU A 81 9.02 -3.53 15.57
C LEU A 81 10.11 -4.42 16.19
N SER A 82 9.70 -5.39 17.00
CA SER A 82 10.62 -6.23 17.76
C SER A 82 11.68 -6.86 16.84
N TYR A 83 12.96 -6.63 17.15
CA TYR A 83 14.13 -6.93 16.30
C TYR A 83 14.28 -8.40 15.85
N SER A 84 13.53 -9.33 16.45
CA SER A 84 13.58 -10.77 16.16
C SER A 84 12.62 -11.24 15.07
N THR A 85 11.74 -10.38 14.56
CA THR A 85 10.63 -10.80 13.67
C THR A 85 11.00 -10.50 12.22
N SER A 86 11.13 -11.52 11.37
CA SER A 86 11.37 -11.26 9.94
C SER A 86 10.17 -10.52 9.33
N LEU A 87 10.37 -9.83 8.21
CA LEU A 87 9.25 -9.14 7.54
C LEU A 87 8.09 -10.08 7.20
N GLY A 88 8.40 -11.33 6.82
CA GLY A 88 7.37 -12.33 6.57
C GLY A 88 6.57 -12.66 7.83
N ASP A 89 7.23 -12.70 8.99
CA ASP A 89 6.57 -13.01 10.28
C ASP A 89 5.66 -11.85 10.72
N LEU A 90 6.10 -10.60 10.53
CA LEU A 90 5.24 -9.42 10.76
C LEU A 90 4.00 -9.45 9.86
N VAL A 91 4.19 -9.73 8.57
CA VAL A 91 3.06 -9.81 7.62
C VAL A 91 2.14 -10.97 7.97
N GLU A 92 2.64 -12.12 8.42
CA GLU A 92 1.78 -13.19 8.91
C GLU A 92 1.02 -12.81 10.18
N ASP A 93 1.66 -12.11 11.14
CA ASP A 93 1.01 -11.65 12.37
C ASP A 93 -0.13 -10.66 12.08
N LEU A 94 0.11 -9.68 11.21
CA LEU A 94 -0.88 -8.71 10.74
C LEU A 94 -2.09 -9.35 10.05
N PHE A 95 -1.93 -10.56 9.53
CA PHE A 95 -2.95 -11.35 8.83
C PHE A 95 -3.26 -12.67 9.54
N SER A 96 -2.99 -12.74 10.84
CA SER A 96 -3.24 -13.93 11.66
C SER A 96 -4.69 -14.41 11.52
N LYS A 97 -4.88 -15.73 11.71
CA LYS A 97 -6.08 -16.52 11.32
C LYS A 97 -7.44 -15.93 11.71
N ASN A 98 -7.49 -15.04 12.69
CA ASN A 98 -8.74 -14.44 13.16
C ASN A 98 -9.29 -13.31 12.27
N ASN A 99 -8.55 -12.84 11.24
CA ASN A 99 -8.99 -11.69 10.45
C ASN A 99 -8.64 -11.74 8.93
N PRO A 100 -9.10 -12.74 8.15
CA PRO A 100 -8.80 -12.87 6.72
C PRO A 100 -9.41 -11.75 5.83
N LYS A 101 -10.30 -10.93 6.38
CA LYS A 101 -10.95 -9.82 5.65
C LYS A 101 -10.16 -8.51 5.69
N LEU A 102 -8.98 -8.49 6.31
CA LEU A 102 -8.18 -7.27 6.38
C LEU A 102 -7.56 -6.94 5.02
N ARG A 103 -7.52 -5.65 4.72
CA ARG A 103 -6.84 -5.09 3.57
C ARG A 103 -6.01 -3.92 4.02
N TYR A 104 -4.91 -3.70 3.32
CA TYR A 104 -3.99 -2.62 3.60
C TYR A 104 -3.68 -1.87 2.31
N ASN A 105 -3.66 -0.54 2.38
CA ASN A 105 -3.02 0.26 1.35
C ASN A 105 -1.52 0.21 1.57
N PHE A 106 -0.73 0.10 0.51
CA PHE A 106 0.71 0.18 0.60
C PHE A 106 1.31 1.05 -0.49
N LEU A 107 2.53 1.51 -0.21
CA LEU A 107 3.35 2.35 -1.05
C LEU A 107 4.80 1.89 -0.92
N VAL A 108 5.48 1.73 -2.06
CA VAL A 108 6.92 1.50 -2.11
C VAL A 108 7.58 2.84 -2.44
N SER A 109 8.47 3.30 -1.57
CA SER A 109 9.32 4.48 -1.73
C SER A 109 10.67 4.08 -2.35
N ASP A 110 11.62 5.01 -2.38
CA ASP A 110 13.05 4.81 -2.64
C ASP A 110 13.79 3.92 -1.62
N ASN A 111 13.38 3.92 -0.34
CA ASN A 111 14.11 3.20 0.73
C ASN A 111 13.21 2.45 1.71
N CYS A 112 11.91 2.36 1.44
CA CYS A 112 10.98 1.74 2.37
C CYS A 112 9.69 1.25 1.70
N LEU A 113 9.02 0.33 2.40
CA LEU A 113 7.64 -0.05 2.18
C LEU A 113 6.80 0.57 3.31
N ILE A 114 5.83 1.40 2.95
CA ILE A 114 4.91 2.05 3.88
C ILE A 114 3.52 1.46 3.65
N PHE A 115 2.83 1.06 4.71
CA PHE A 115 1.45 0.59 4.58
C PHE A 115 0.57 0.93 5.78
N SER A 116 -0.74 1.00 5.53
CA SER A 116 -1.76 1.27 6.53
C SER A 116 -2.99 0.42 6.31
N ARG A 117 -3.69 0.11 7.40
CA ARG A 117 -4.91 -0.70 7.35
C ARG A 117 -6.05 0.10 6.72
N ILE A 118 -6.82 -0.58 5.87
CA ILE A 118 -8.10 -0.06 5.38
C ILE A 118 -9.17 -0.28 6.48
N PRO A 119 -9.82 0.78 7.01
CA PRO A 119 -10.86 0.67 8.00
C PRO A 119 -12.09 -0.02 7.40
N ARG A 120 -12.84 -0.71 8.27
CA ARG A 120 -14.03 -1.46 7.88
C ARG A 120 -15.21 -0.53 7.57
N ILE A 121 -15.30 0.61 8.26
CA ILE A 121 -16.37 1.59 8.13
C ILE A 121 -15.94 2.63 7.09
N ARG A 122 -16.81 2.90 6.11
CA ARG A 122 -16.54 3.86 5.03
C ARG A 122 -16.75 5.28 5.53
N HIS A 123 -15.74 5.88 6.14
CA HIS A 123 -15.72 7.33 6.34
C HIS A 123 -15.31 8.05 5.05
N VAL A 124 -16.03 9.13 4.71
CA VAL A 124 -15.74 9.96 3.52
C VAL A 124 -14.33 10.54 3.61
N THR A 125 -13.91 10.92 4.82
CA THR A 125 -12.57 11.43 5.15
C THR A 125 -11.50 10.38 4.88
N TYR A 126 -11.72 9.12 5.26
CA TYR A 126 -10.83 8.00 4.93
C TYR A 126 -10.61 7.86 3.42
N HIS A 127 -11.67 7.99 2.63
CA HIS A 127 -11.59 7.82 1.18
C HIS A 127 -10.82 8.95 0.46
N LEU A 128 -10.88 10.17 1.00
CA LEU A 128 -10.25 11.35 0.43
C LEU A 128 -8.80 11.50 0.87
N LEU A 129 -8.50 11.29 2.16
CA LEU A 129 -7.18 11.55 2.73
C LEU A 129 -6.36 10.27 2.91
N CYS A 130 -6.94 9.20 3.46
CA CYS A 130 -6.19 8.04 3.98
C CYS A 130 -5.89 6.93 2.95
N LYS A 131 -6.08 7.20 1.65
CA LYS A 131 -5.57 6.35 0.56
C LYS A 131 -4.05 6.51 0.41
N HIS A 132 -3.50 6.19 -0.75
CA HIS A 132 -2.08 6.39 -1.08
C HIS A 132 -1.61 7.83 -0.91
N ILE A 133 -2.50 8.83 -0.87
CA ILE A 133 -2.16 10.23 -0.64
C ILE A 133 -1.53 10.42 0.75
N THR A 134 -2.18 9.95 1.81
CA THR A 134 -1.62 10.03 3.17
C THR A 134 -0.30 9.27 3.29
N LEU A 135 -0.17 8.11 2.64
CA LEU A 135 1.10 7.40 2.61
C LEU A 135 2.17 8.19 1.85
N SER A 136 1.82 8.77 0.71
CA SER A 136 2.74 9.57 -0.11
C SER A 136 3.12 10.90 0.50
N ASN A 137 2.31 11.48 1.38
CA ASN A 137 2.72 12.68 2.11
C ASN A 137 3.90 12.40 3.06
N ARG A 138 4.28 11.12 3.26
CA ARG A 138 5.48 10.71 4.00
C ARG A 138 6.70 10.43 3.12
N SER A 139 6.54 10.32 1.81
CA SER A 139 7.66 10.18 0.90
C SER A 139 7.49 11.03 -0.35
N THR A 140 8.53 11.80 -0.66
CA THR A 140 8.61 12.50 -1.94
C THR A 140 8.79 11.56 -3.12
N ASP A 141 9.15 10.29 -2.90
CA ASP A 141 9.37 9.27 -3.92
C ASP A 141 8.37 8.12 -3.78
N VAL A 142 7.71 7.78 -4.88
CA VAL A 142 6.72 6.70 -4.93
C VAL A 142 7.02 5.85 -6.14
N ARG A 143 7.50 4.64 -5.91
CA ARG A 143 7.85 3.66 -6.96
C ARG A 143 6.69 2.73 -7.29
N PHE A 144 5.83 2.45 -6.31
CA PHE A 144 4.60 1.68 -6.50
C PHE A 144 3.55 2.05 -5.46
N ALA A 145 2.27 1.90 -5.78
CA ALA A 145 1.18 2.11 -4.84
C ALA A 145 0.00 1.17 -5.14
N GLY A 146 -0.52 0.50 -4.11
CA GLY A 146 -1.54 -0.52 -4.29
C GLY A 146 -2.23 -0.95 -3.01
N GLU A 147 -2.98 -2.04 -3.09
CA GLU A 147 -3.58 -2.70 -1.93
C GLU A 147 -3.03 -4.11 -1.81
N PHE A 148 -2.89 -4.59 -0.57
CA PHE A 148 -2.53 -5.97 -0.29
C PHE A 148 -3.45 -6.59 0.77
N TRP A 149 -3.74 -7.88 0.60
CA TRP A 149 -4.62 -8.62 1.49
C TRP A 149 -4.36 -10.13 1.42
N ARG A 150 -4.91 -10.88 2.39
CA ARG A 150 -4.94 -12.34 2.35
C ARG A 150 -6.30 -12.80 1.83
N ASP A 151 -6.32 -13.73 0.89
CA ASP A 151 -7.58 -14.28 0.37
C ASP A 151 -8.11 -15.45 1.22
N GLU A 152 -9.28 -15.95 0.84
CA GLU A 152 -9.96 -17.09 1.49
C GLU A 152 -9.16 -18.41 1.42
N PHE A 153 -8.16 -18.49 0.53
CA PHE A 153 -7.26 -19.63 0.36
C PHE A 153 -5.90 -19.39 1.02
N ASN A 154 -5.80 -18.42 1.92
CA ASN A 154 -4.59 -18.01 2.61
C ASN A 154 -3.43 -17.52 1.71
N ASN A 155 -3.70 -17.15 0.46
CA ASN A 155 -2.69 -16.54 -0.41
C ASN A 155 -2.63 -15.04 -0.21
N PHE A 156 -1.42 -14.47 -0.25
CA PHE A 156 -1.26 -13.03 -0.27
C PHE A 156 -1.52 -12.50 -1.68
N GLN A 157 -2.33 -11.45 -1.76
CA GLN A 157 -2.76 -10.82 -2.99
C GLN A 157 -2.26 -9.37 -2.98
N LEU A 158 -1.75 -8.93 -4.12
CA LEU A 158 -1.34 -7.56 -4.40
C LEU A 158 -2.16 -7.05 -5.60
N ASN A 159 -2.50 -5.76 -5.60
CA ASN A 159 -3.02 -5.07 -6.76
C ASN A 159 -2.32 -3.72 -6.98
N ASN A 160 -2.54 -3.11 -8.13
CA ASN A 160 -2.15 -1.74 -8.47
C ASN A 160 -3.32 -0.75 -8.29
N ASN A 161 -4.24 -1.00 -7.34
CA ASN A 161 -5.41 -0.16 -7.10
C ASN A 161 -5.01 1.15 -6.41
N SER A 162 -4.43 2.08 -7.16
CA SER A 162 -4.17 3.44 -6.69
C SER A 162 -4.83 4.45 -7.61
N GLY A 163 -5.86 5.15 -7.12
CA GLY A 163 -6.49 6.23 -7.88
C GLY A 163 -5.56 7.42 -8.15
N THR A 164 -4.54 7.59 -7.30
CA THR A 164 -3.55 8.68 -7.34
C THR A 164 -2.42 8.35 -8.31
N TYR A 165 -1.74 7.22 -8.13
CA TYR A 165 -0.53 6.88 -8.90
C TYR A 165 -0.79 5.98 -10.11
N ARG A 166 -1.86 5.18 -10.07
CA ARG A 166 -2.28 4.24 -11.13
C ARG A 166 -1.10 3.48 -11.77
N PRO A 167 -0.30 2.70 -11.01
CA PRO A 167 0.78 1.93 -11.60
C PRO A 167 0.26 1.03 -12.73
N SER A 168 1.06 0.82 -13.78
CA SER A 168 0.69 -0.08 -14.88
C SER A 168 0.59 -1.53 -14.39
N ASP A 169 -0.12 -2.36 -15.17
CA ASP A 169 -0.19 -3.78 -14.89
C ASP A 169 1.19 -4.46 -14.97
N THR A 170 2.10 -3.96 -15.82
CA THR A 170 3.48 -4.47 -15.88
C THR A 170 4.26 -4.25 -14.59
N LEU A 171 3.98 -3.16 -13.86
CA LEU A 171 4.63 -2.87 -12.57
C LEU A 171 4.16 -3.79 -11.45
N ILE A 172 2.98 -4.43 -11.56
CA ILE A 172 2.51 -5.36 -10.54
C ILE A 172 3.42 -6.58 -10.44
N GLU A 173 3.93 -7.06 -11.57
CA GLU A 173 4.80 -8.22 -11.63
C GLU A 173 6.15 -7.92 -10.97
N GLN A 174 6.65 -6.71 -11.16
CA GLN A 174 7.87 -6.25 -10.50
C GLN A 174 7.66 -6.07 -8.99
N ALA A 175 6.52 -5.51 -8.58
CA ALA A 175 6.17 -5.41 -7.16
C ALA A 175 6.08 -6.79 -6.50
N ILE A 176 5.50 -7.79 -7.16
CA ILE A 176 5.48 -9.18 -6.64
C ILE A 176 6.89 -9.73 -6.50
N LYS A 177 7.77 -9.50 -7.47
CA LYS A 177 9.18 -9.95 -7.39
C LYS A 177 9.90 -9.31 -6.20
N LEU A 178 9.70 -8.01 -5.97
CA LEU A 178 10.22 -7.33 -4.78
C LEU A 178 9.66 -7.94 -3.49
N PHE A 179 8.35 -8.16 -3.40
CA PHE A 179 7.73 -8.75 -2.21
C PHE A 179 8.23 -10.17 -1.93
N ASN A 180 8.33 -11.02 -2.97
CA ASN A 180 8.88 -12.36 -2.84
C ASN A 180 10.37 -12.35 -2.47
N HIS A 181 11.13 -11.34 -2.91
CA HIS A 181 12.53 -11.15 -2.51
C HIS A 181 12.62 -10.78 -1.02
N CYS A 182 11.82 -9.83 -0.56
CA CYS A 182 11.82 -9.38 0.84
C CYS A 182 11.17 -10.40 1.80
N MET A 183 10.27 -11.27 1.30
CA MET A 183 9.49 -12.23 2.08
C MET A 183 9.44 -13.61 1.39
N PRO A 184 10.57 -14.32 1.28
CA PRO A 184 10.68 -15.54 0.46
C PRO A 184 9.82 -16.71 0.94
N LYS A 185 9.39 -16.71 2.21
CA LYS A 185 8.50 -17.73 2.78
C LYS A 185 7.03 -17.52 2.41
N LEU A 186 6.67 -16.32 1.94
CA LEU A 186 5.30 -15.96 1.59
C LEU A 186 5.13 -15.98 0.06
N LYS A 187 3.95 -16.41 -0.40
CA LYS A 187 3.62 -16.42 -1.83
C LYS A 187 2.66 -15.28 -2.15
N PHE A 188 3.13 -14.33 -2.95
CA PHE A 188 2.33 -13.22 -3.45
C PHE A 188 1.78 -13.48 -4.86
N GLN A 189 0.54 -13.09 -5.08
CA GLN A 189 -0.13 -13.13 -6.39
C GLN A 189 -0.58 -11.72 -6.79
N GLY A 190 -0.41 -11.39 -8.06
CA GLY A 190 -0.82 -10.10 -8.61
C GLY A 190 -2.19 -10.16 -9.25
N ILE A 191 -3.03 -9.18 -8.95
CA ILE A 191 -4.30 -8.97 -9.62
C ILE A 191 -4.31 -7.54 -10.16
N SER A 192 -4.32 -7.41 -11.49
CA SER A 192 -4.56 -6.11 -12.16
C SER A 192 -5.85 -5.49 -11.63
N PHE A 193 -5.83 -4.17 -11.44
CA PHE A 193 -6.98 -3.40 -10.97
C PHE A 193 -8.23 -3.66 -11.82
N GLN A 194 -8.06 -3.77 -13.15
CA GLN A 194 -9.14 -4.06 -14.11
C GLN A 194 -9.86 -5.39 -13.79
N ILE A 195 -9.14 -6.36 -13.22
CA ILE A 195 -9.65 -7.66 -12.80
C ILE A 195 -10.16 -7.62 -11.36
N SER A 196 -9.56 -6.77 -10.52
CA SER A 196 -9.94 -6.61 -9.11
C SER A 196 -11.30 -5.92 -8.91
N ALA A 197 -11.76 -5.10 -9.85
CA ALA A 197 -13.07 -4.45 -9.78
C ALA A 197 -14.25 -5.41 -10.05
N LEU A 198 -13.98 -6.64 -10.50
CA LEU A 198 -15.01 -7.61 -10.85
C LEU A 198 -15.53 -8.40 -9.64
N PRO A 199 -16.82 -8.80 -9.63
CA PRO A 199 -17.37 -9.73 -8.65
C PRO A 199 -16.53 -11.02 -8.56
N SER A 200 -16.45 -11.62 -7.36
CA SER A 200 -15.59 -12.79 -7.08
C SER A 200 -15.77 -13.95 -8.06
N THR A 201 -17.00 -14.20 -8.51
CA THR A 201 -17.34 -15.23 -9.51
C THR A 201 -16.70 -14.97 -10.87
N ARG A 202 -16.76 -13.73 -11.39
CA ARG A 202 -16.09 -13.35 -12.65
C ARG A 202 -14.57 -13.31 -12.51
N ARG A 203 -14.06 -12.91 -11.34
CA ARG A 203 -12.63 -12.89 -11.05
C ARG A 203 -12.02 -14.30 -11.14
N ARG A 204 -12.67 -15.31 -10.55
CA ARG A 204 -12.23 -16.72 -10.62
C ARG A 204 -12.17 -17.24 -12.06
N VAL A 205 -13.17 -16.91 -12.89
CA VAL A 205 -13.22 -17.33 -14.30
C VAL A 205 -12.07 -16.70 -15.10
N ILE A 206 -11.83 -15.40 -14.97
CA ILE A 206 -10.76 -14.71 -15.73
C ILE A 206 -9.36 -15.16 -15.30
N ILE A 207 -9.13 -15.34 -13.99
CA ILE A 207 -7.84 -15.88 -13.49
C ILE A 207 -7.60 -17.28 -14.07
N LYS A 208 -8.64 -18.13 -14.13
CA LYS A 208 -8.56 -19.49 -14.68
C LYS A 208 -8.32 -19.49 -16.20
N ILE A 209 -8.87 -18.52 -16.93
CA ILE A 209 -8.65 -18.33 -18.38
C ILE A 209 -7.24 -17.83 -18.66
N LYS A 210 -6.74 -16.82 -17.94
CA LYS A 210 -5.36 -16.31 -18.11
C LYS A 210 -4.30 -17.37 -17.74
N ARG A 211 -4.55 -18.22 -16.74
CA ARG A 211 -3.66 -19.36 -16.43
C ARG A 211 -3.60 -20.42 -17.53
N LYS A 212 -4.58 -20.49 -18.43
CA LYS A 212 -4.63 -21.47 -19.52
C LYS A 212 -4.08 -20.95 -20.86
N ARG A 213 -3.80 -19.66 -20.98
CA ARG A 213 -3.16 -19.08 -22.17
C ARG A 213 -1.79 -18.56 -21.78
N PRO A 214 -0.70 -19.29 -22.07
CA PRO A 214 0.62 -18.67 -21.98
C PRO A 214 0.63 -17.50 -22.95
N ILE A 215 1.16 -16.37 -22.49
CA ILE A 215 1.47 -15.24 -23.36
C ILE A 215 2.50 -15.79 -24.36
N ILE A 216 2.06 -16.04 -25.58
CA ILE A 216 2.95 -16.30 -26.69
C ILE A 216 3.64 -14.95 -26.95
N THR A 217 4.95 -14.93 -26.70
CA THR A 217 5.88 -13.85 -27.04
C THR A 217 5.82 -13.52 -28.52
#